data_AF-S8D3R7-F1
#
_entry.id   AF-S8D3R7-F1
#
_cell.length_a   1.000
_cell.length_b   1.000
_cell.length_c   1.000
_cell.angle_alpha   90.00
_cell.angle_beta   90.00
_cell.angle_gamma   90.00
#
_symmetry.space_group_name_H-M   'P 1'
#
loop_
_entity.id
_entity.type
_entity.pdbx_description
1 polymer ?
#
loop_
_entity_poly.entity_id
_entity_poly.type
_entity_poly.pdbx_seq_one_letter_code
_entity_poly.pdbx_strand_id
1 'polypeptide(L)'
;GLPKYDGCCFYIGTPQKADYFLCAETPGAARAWVSTLHAAQLVLKAHKEAVNTLSGNGSTKLGMVAAVVAAANSTAAEASKEIEAAMQISMRNVLGAMLNTVPDFPTDDLSIMKETLRVKDEELQNLAKDLRARDSALREVSEKLSETAEAAEAAASAAHTMDEQRRIACAELERIRRESEKRLESSGLK
;
A
#
# COMPACT_ATOMS: atom_id res chain seq x y z
N GLY A 1 16.94 15.77 -32.35
CA GLY A 1 17.08 14.78 -31.26
C GLY A 1 17.59 13.48 -31.84
N LEU A 2 18.33 12.68 -31.08
CA LEU A 2 18.80 11.38 -31.55
C LEU A 2 17.60 10.43 -31.79
N PRO A 3 17.55 9.67 -32.90
CA PRO A 3 16.46 8.73 -33.22
C PRO A 3 16.22 7.66 -32.13
N LYS A 4 17.25 7.36 -31.33
CA LYS A 4 17.23 6.37 -30.25
C LYS A 4 16.20 6.67 -29.15
N TYR A 5 15.79 7.93 -29.00
CA TYR A 5 14.89 8.37 -27.92
C TYR A 5 13.49 8.76 -28.39
N ASP A 6 13.15 8.49 -29.66
CA ASP A 6 11.82 8.79 -30.17
C ASP A 6 10.75 7.93 -29.47
N GLY A 7 9.75 8.58 -28.89
CA GLY A 7 8.73 7.93 -28.05
C GLY A 7 9.20 7.41 -26.69
N CYS A 8 10.47 7.64 -26.31
CA CYS A 8 11.05 7.15 -25.06
C CYS A 8 11.03 8.18 -23.92
N CYS A 9 10.73 9.44 -24.20
CA CYS A 9 10.82 10.51 -23.21
C CYS A 9 9.45 11.02 -22.76
N PHE A 10 9.36 11.35 -21.49
CA PHE A 10 8.16 11.90 -20.84
C PHE A 10 8.55 12.96 -19.83
N TYR A 11 7.64 13.89 -19.55
CA TYR A 11 7.86 14.97 -18.59
C TYR A 11 6.89 14.84 -17.42
N ILE A 12 7.36 15.23 -16.24
CA ILE A 12 6.54 15.32 -15.04
C ILE A 12 6.56 16.78 -14.59
N GLY A 13 5.41 17.43 -14.68
CA GLY A 13 5.20 18.77 -14.13
C GLY A 13 4.78 18.68 -12.66
N THR A 14 5.42 19.46 -11.79
CA THR A 14 5.04 19.56 -10.38
C THR A 14 4.41 20.93 -10.07
N PRO A 15 3.54 21.03 -9.05
CA PRO A 15 2.97 22.31 -8.62
C PRO A 15 4.01 23.37 -8.21
N GLN A 16 5.23 22.92 -7.89
CA GLN A 16 6.37 23.77 -7.53
C GLN A 16 7.12 24.32 -8.75
N LYS A 17 6.59 24.13 -9.97
CA LYS A 17 7.19 24.52 -11.26
C LYS A 17 8.55 23.86 -11.57
N ALA A 18 8.86 22.73 -10.92
CA ALA A 18 9.96 21.89 -11.35
C ALA A 18 9.45 20.90 -12.40
N ASP A 19 9.92 21.06 -13.63
CA ASP A 19 9.65 20.15 -14.74
C ASP A 19 10.78 19.12 -14.82
N TYR A 20 10.45 17.84 -14.60
CA TYR A 20 11.40 16.75 -14.71
C TYR A 20 11.32 16.15 -16.11
N PHE A 21 12.46 16.03 -16.78
CA PHE A 21 12.59 15.38 -18.08
C PHE A 21 13.18 13.99 -17.88
N LEU A 22 12.42 12.97 -18.25
CA LEU A 22 12.78 11.57 -18.07
C LEU A 22 12.76 10.87 -19.41
N CYS A 23 13.67 9.90 -19.59
CA CYS A 23 13.67 9.02 -20.75
C CYS A 23 13.82 7.58 -20.29
N ALA A 24 13.04 6.69 -20.90
CA ALA A 24 13.15 5.26 -20.74
C ALA A 24 13.97 4.64 -21.87
N GLU A 25 14.32 3.38 -21.72
CA GLU A 25 15.13 2.67 -22.70
C GLU A 25 14.34 2.20 -23.93
N THR A 26 13.03 2.07 -23.78
CA THR A 26 12.11 1.73 -24.86
C THR A 26 10.85 2.60 -24.80
N PRO A 27 10.16 2.82 -25.93
CA PRO A 27 8.88 3.52 -25.94
C PRO A 27 7.80 2.80 -25.12
N GLY A 28 7.88 1.47 -25.03
CA GLY A 28 7.00 0.67 -24.16
C GLY A 28 7.21 1.00 -22.70
N ALA A 29 8.45 0.98 -22.22
CA ALA A 29 8.78 1.36 -20.85
C ALA A 29 8.38 2.80 -20.53
N ALA A 30 8.54 3.74 -21.46
CA ALA A 30 8.09 5.12 -21.28
C ALA A 30 6.57 5.20 -21.07
N ARG A 31 5.79 4.49 -21.90
CA ARG A 31 4.33 4.41 -21.74
C ARG A 31 3.92 3.71 -20.44
N ALA A 32 4.61 2.65 -20.06
CA ALA A 32 4.39 1.93 -18.81
C ALA A 32 4.57 2.86 -17.58
N TRP A 33 5.63 3.67 -17.57
CA TRP A 33 5.87 4.68 -16.54
C TRP A 33 4.76 5.74 -16.48
N VAL A 34 4.37 6.30 -17.63
CA VAL A 34 3.30 7.31 -17.70
C VAL A 34 1.96 6.73 -17.21
N SER A 35 1.58 5.54 -17.67
CA SER A 35 0.34 4.87 -17.26
C SER A 35 0.30 4.58 -15.76
N THR A 36 1.42 4.14 -15.18
CA THR A 36 1.54 3.87 -13.74
C THR A 36 1.41 5.14 -12.91
N LEU A 37 2.07 6.23 -13.33
CA LEU A 37 2.00 7.51 -12.64
C LEU A 37 0.57 8.11 -12.70
N HIS A 38 -0.09 8.03 -13.85
CA HIS A 38 -1.50 8.44 -13.98
C HIS A 38 -2.43 7.62 -13.09
N ALA A 39 -2.25 6.30 -13.03
CA ALA A 39 -3.04 5.43 -12.16
C ALA A 39 -2.86 5.80 -10.68
N ALA A 40 -1.62 6.05 -10.24
CA ALA A 40 -1.33 6.51 -8.89
C ALA A 40 -1.98 7.88 -8.58
N GLN A 41 -1.97 8.80 -9.55
CA GLN A 41 -2.65 10.09 -9.41
C GLN A 41 -4.17 9.93 -9.23
N LEU A 42 -4.81 9.00 -9.94
CA LEU A 42 -6.24 8.70 -9.78
C LEU A 42 -6.56 8.16 -8.39
N VAL A 43 -5.72 7.28 -7.84
CA VAL A 43 -5.86 6.77 -6.47
C VAL A 43 -5.77 7.91 -5.45
N LEU A 44 -4.75 8.77 -5.57
CA LEU A 44 -4.59 9.93 -4.69
C LEU A 44 -5.77 10.89 -4.77
N LYS A 45 -6.32 11.11 -5.98
CA LYS A 45 -7.51 11.93 -6.19
C LYS A 45 -8.74 11.32 -5.51
N ALA A 46 -8.99 10.02 -5.71
CA ALA A 46 -10.10 9.31 -5.09
C ALA A 46 -10.02 9.33 -3.56
N HIS A 47 -8.82 9.12 -3.00
CA HIS A 47 -8.59 9.24 -1.55
C HIS A 47 -8.88 10.67 -1.05
N LYS A 48 -8.38 11.69 -1.73
CA LYS A 48 -8.61 13.09 -1.35
C LYS A 48 -10.10 13.44 -1.38
N GLU A 49 -10.84 12.99 -2.38
CA GLU A 49 -12.28 13.21 -2.51
C GLU A 49 -13.07 12.49 -1.40
N ALA A 50 -12.69 11.26 -1.06
CA ALA A 50 -13.28 10.52 0.05
C ALA A 50 -13.05 11.22 1.40
N VAL A 51 -11.85 11.73 1.64
CA VAL A 51 -11.50 12.48 2.86
C VAL A 51 -12.23 13.83 2.93
N ASN A 52 -12.27 14.60 1.84
CA ASN A 52 -12.92 15.91 1.84
C ASN A 52 -14.44 15.86 2.03
N THR A 53 -15.06 14.69 1.80
CA THR A 53 -16.52 14.52 1.84
C THR A 53 -16.99 13.70 3.05
N LEU A 54 -16.24 13.70 4.16
CA LEU A 54 -16.46 12.90 5.38
C LEU A 54 -17.79 13.13 6.15
N SER A 55 -18.83 13.70 5.53
CA SER A 55 -20.20 13.70 6.03
C SER A 55 -21.05 12.65 5.29
N GLY A 56 -21.68 11.76 6.06
CA GLY A 56 -22.73 10.81 5.68
C GLY A 56 -22.63 10.15 4.30
N ASN A 57 -21.82 9.09 4.17
CA ASN A 57 -21.92 7.97 3.20
C ASN A 57 -20.57 7.22 3.05
N GLY A 58 -19.95 6.80 4.16
CA GLY A 58 -18.59 6.24 4.16
C GLY A 58 -18.40 4.94 3.36
N SER A 59 -19.40 4.05 3.35
CA SER A 59 -19.30 2.71 2.74
C SER A 59 -19.22 2.74 1.21
N THR A 60 -20.08 3.51 0.53
CA THR A 60 -20.06 3.63 -0.94
C THR A 60 -18.80 4.36 -1.43
N LYS A 61 -18.30 5.32 -0.65
CA LYS A 61 -17.06 6.07 -0.93
C LYS A 61 -15.81 5.18 -0.78
N LEU A 62 -15.75 4.36 0.27
CA LEU A 62 -14.71 3.34 0.46
C LEU A 62 -14.72 2.31 -0.68
N GLY A 63 -15.90 1.89 -1.14
CA GLY A 63 -16.03 0.98 -2.29
C GLY A 63 -15.50 1.58 -3.59
N MET A 64 -15.73 2.88 -3.83
CA MET A 64 -15.18 3.58 -5.01
C MET A 64 -13.66 3.70 -4.94
N VAL A 65 -13.11 4.03 -3.77
CA VAL A 65 -11.64 4.06 -3.55
C VAL A 65 -11.04 2.67 -3.79
N ALA A 66 -11.67 1.62 -3.26
CA ALA A 66 -11.21 0.24 -3.45
C ALA A 66 -11.20 -0.17 -4.94
N ALA A 67 -12.23 0.21 -5.71
CA ALA A 67 -12.28 -0.06 -7.15
C ALA A 67 -11.17 0.67 -7.93
N VAL A 68 -10.90 1.94 -7.61
CA VAL A 68 -9.83 2.73 -8.24
C VAL A 68 -8.45 2.15 -7.88
N VAL A 69 -8.24 1.73 -6.63
CA VAL A 69 -7.00 1.06 -6.20
C VAL A 69 -6.80 -0.27 -6.92
N ALA A 70 -7.84 -1.10 -7.05
CA ALA A 70 -7.76 -2.36 -7.79
C ALA A 70 -7.40 -2.14 -9.27
N ALA A 71 -8.01 -1.16 -9.93
CA ALA A 71 -7.68 -0.81 -11.32
C ALA A 71 -6.25 -0.27 -11.47
N ALA A 72 -5.78 0.53 -10.51
CA ALA A 72 -4.41 1.03 -10.51
C ALA A 72 -3.38 -0.08 -10.31
N ASN A 73 -3.65 -1.02 -9.39
CA ASN A 73 -2.79 -2.18 -9.16
C ASN A 73 -2.71 -3.08 -10.40
N SER A 74 -3.82 -3.30 -11.11
CA SER A 74 -3.82 -4.04 -12.38
C SER A 74 -2.99 -3.33 -13.44
N THR A 75 -3.10 -2.00 -13.55
CA THR A 75 -2.30 -1.20 -14.49
C THR A 75 -0.80 -1.27 -14.15
N ALA A 76 -0.45 -1.17 -12.86
CA ALA A 76 0.94 -1.29 -12.41
C ALA A 76 1.51 -2.69 -12.67
N ALA A 77 0.73 -3.74 -12.49
CA ALA A 77 1.15 -5.11 -12.76
C ALA A 77 1.47 -5.35 -14.25
N GLU A 78 0.65 -4.82 -15.17
CA GLU A 78 0.93 -4.89 -16.61
C GLU A 78 2.11 -4.01 -17.02
N ALA A 79 2.20 -2.78 -16.49
CA ALA A 79 3.33 -1.89 -16.72
C ALA A 79 4.67 -2.50 -16.27
N SER A 80 4.67 -3.25 -15.15
CA SER A 80 5.86 -3.95 -14.66
C SER A 80 6.42 -4.94 -15.69
N LYS A 81 5.55 -5.65 -16.42
CA LYS A 81 5.98 -6.61 -17.45
C LYS A 81 6.66 -5.91 -18.62
N GLU A 82 6.14 -4.75 -19.04
CA GLU A 82 6.75 -3.95 -20.11
C GLU A 82 8.12 -3.37 -19.69
N ILE A 83 8.26 -2.94 -18.44
CA ILE A 83 9.54 -2.43 -17.91
C ILE A 83 10.56 -3.56 -17.81
N GLU A 84 10.16 -4.73 -17.32
CA GLU A 84 11.03 -5.91 -17.24
C GLU A 84 11.50 -6.36 -18.63
N ALA A 85 10.60 -6.40 -19.61
CA ALA A 85 10.95 -6.73 -21.00
C ALA A 85 11.95 -5.72 -21.60
N ALA A 86 11.80 -4.43 -21.30
CA ALA A 86 12.75 -3.40 -21.72
C ALA A 86 14.14 -3.59 -21.09
N MET A 87 14.19 -3.96 -19.81
CA MET A 87 15.44 -4.25 -19.10
C MET A 87 16.16 -5.47 -19.68
N GLN A 88 15.43 -6.50 -20.08
CA GLN A 88 16.00 -7.67 -20.77
C GLN A 88 16.60 -7.30 -22.13
N ILE A 89 15.97 -6.38 -22.87
CA ILE A 89 16.52 -5.84 -24.13
C ILE A 89 17.81 -5.05 -23.86
N SER A 90 17.82 -4.23 -22.81
CA SER A 90 19.03 -3.52 -22.36
C SER A 90 20.18 -4.46 -22.09
N MET A 91 19.96 -5.49 -21.25
CA MET A 91 20.98 -6.49 -20.92
C MET A 91 21.51 -7.20 -22.16
N ARG A 92 20.61 -7.60 -23.08
CA ARG A 92 21.02 -8.23 -24.34
C ARG A 92 21.86 -7.29 -25.21
N ASN A 93 21.53 -6.00 -25.26
CA ASN A 93 22.28 -5.01 -26.02
C ASN A 93 23.68 -4.76 -25.42
N VAL A 94 23.79 -4.68 -24.09
CA VAL A 94 25.08 -4.56 -23.37
C VAL A 94 25.96 -5.79 -23.62
N LEU A 95 25.40 -7.00 -23.50
CA LEU A 95 26.11 -8.26 -23.77
C LEU A 95 26.52 -8.40 -25.25
N GLY A 96 25.65 -7.98 -26.17
CA GLY A 96 25.94 -7.99 -27.62
C GLY A 96 27.03 -7.02 -28.02
N ALA A 97 27.15 -5.86 -27.36
CA ALA A 97 28.26 -4.93 -27.57
C ALA A 97 29.60 -5.50 -27.08
N MET A 98 29.59 -6.31 -26.01
CA MET A 98 30.80 -6.96 -25.49
C MET A 98 31.35 -8.05 -26.41
N LEU A 99 30.48 -8.84 -27.06
CA LEU A 99 30.90 -9.93 -27.96
C LEU A 99 31.45 -9.45 -29.31
N ASN A 100 31.18 -8.20 -29.70
CA ASN A 100 31.57 -7.63 -31.00
C ASN A 100 32.83 -6.74 -30.95
N THR A 101 33.50 -6.60 -29.79
CA THR A 101 34.75 -5.84 -29.68
C THR A 101 35.97 -6.78 -29.67
N VAL A 102 36.89 -6.55 -30.59
CA VAL A 102 38.22 -7.21 -30.70
C VAL A 102 39.00 -7.02 -29.38
N PRO A 103 39.79 -8.01 -28.91
CA PRO A 103 40.31 -8.01 -27.55
C PRO A 103 41.54 -7.12 -27.41
N ASP A 104 41.32 -5.81 -27.26
CA ASP A 104 42.30 -4.85 -26.72
C ASP A 104 41.67 -4.07 -25.55
N PHE A 105 40.80 -4.73 -24.77
CA PHE A 105 40.31 -4.15 -23.52
C PHE A 105 41.42 -4.27 -22.48
N PRO A 106 41.84 -3.17 -21.82
CA PRO A 106 42.84 -3.23 -20.76
C PRO A 106 42.37 -4.25 -19.73
N THR A 107 43.23 -5.20 -19.37
CA THR A 107 42.96 -6.26 -18.40
C THR A 107 42.37 -5.74 -17.07
N ASP A 108 42.57 -4.47 -16.78
CA ASP A 108 42.04 -3.74 -15.63
C ASP A 108 40.52 -3.52 -15.68
N ASP A 109 39.94 -3.13 -16.82
CA ASP A 109 38.50 -2.82 -16.89
C ASP A 109 37.63 -4.08 -16.78
N LEU A 110 38.12 -5.23 -17.28
CA LEU A 110 37.47 -6.52 -17.09
C LEU A 110 37.53 -6.97 -15.62
N SER A 111 38.64 -6.66 -14.93
CA SER A 111 38.80 -6.94 -13.50
C SER A 111 37.85 -6.09 -12.66
N ILE A 112 37.78 -4.79 -12.95
CA ILE A 112 36.86 -3.83 -12.31
C ILE A 112 35.40 -4.28 -12.47
N MET A 113 35.02 -4.71 -13.67
CA MET A 113 33.65 -5.18 -13.94
C MET A 113 33.34 -6.47 -13.17
N LYS A 114 34.25 -7.44 -13.12
CA LYS A 114 34.08 -8.67 -12.34
C LYS A 114 33.90 -8.38 -10.86
N GLU A 115 34.70 -7.48 -10.31
CA GLU A 115 34.59 -7.08 -8.90
C GLU A 115 33.28 -6.34 -8.63
N THR A 116 32.86 -5.45 -9.55
CA THR A 116 31.57 -4.74 -9.43
C THR A 116 30.39 -5.71 -9.41
N LEU A 117 30.39 -6.71 -10.29
CA LEU A 117 29.35 -7.75 -10.31
C LEU A 117 29.37 -8.59 -9.03
N ARG A 118 30.55 -8.94 -8.52
CA ARG A 118 30.70 -9.67 -7.25
C ARG A 118 30.11 -8.88 -6.08
N VAL A 119 30.45 -7.60 -5.96
CA VAL A 119 29.92 -6.72 -4.90
C VAL A 119 28.41 -6.58 -5.02
N LYS A 120 27.87 -6.43 -6.24
CA LYS A 120 26.42 -6.34 -6.46
C LYS A 120 25.69 -7.64 -6.08
N ASP A 121 26.28 -8.79 -6.37
CA ASP A 121 25.71 -10.08 -5.95
C ASP A 121 25.69 -10.20 -4.42
N GLU A 122 26.75 -9.77 -3.73
CA GLU A 122 26.78 -9.72 -2.26
C GLU A 122 25.74 -8.75 -1.67
N GLU A 123 25.60 -7.55 -2.24
CA GLU A 123 24.56 -6.58 -1.85
C GLU A 123 23.15 -7.17 -2.01
N LEU A 124 22.88 -7.86 -3.13
CA LEU A 124 21.61 -8.53 -3.38
C LEU A 124 21.34 -9.66 -2.38
N GLN A 125 22.35 -10.48 -2.09
CA GLN A 125 22.23 -11.55 -1.10
C GLN A 125 21.96 -11.01 0.31
N ASN A 126 22.59 -9.89 0.69
CA ASN A 126 22.35 -9.23 1.96
C ASN A 126 20.93 -8.63 2.01
N LEU A 127 20.50 -7.93 0.96
CA LEU A 127 19.15 -7.39 0.87
C LEU A 127 18.08 -8.50 0.96
N ALA A 128 18.31 -9.66 0.34
CA ALA A 128 17.42 -10.81 0.43
C ALA A 128 17.36 -11.43 1.84
N LYS A 129 18.42 -11.33 2.65
CA LYS A 129 18.40 -11.73 4.06
C LYS A 129 17.60 -10.72 4.89
N ASP A 130 17.81 -9.43 4.67
CA ASP A 130 17.10 -8.36 5.37
C ASP A 130 15.59 -8.39 5.09
N LEU A 131 15.19 -8.63 3.85
CA LEU A 131 13.79 -8.80 3.48
C LEU A 131 13.15 -9.98 4.24
N ARG A 132 13.81 -11.13 4.29
CA ARG A 132 13.31 -12.29 5.05
C ARG A 132 13.19 -12.00 6.55
N ALA A 133 14.14 -11.27 7.12
CA ALA A 133 14.07 -10.86 8.52
C ALA A 133 12.88 -9.91 8.77
N ARG A 134 12.65 -8.95 7.87
CA ARG A 134 11.50 -8.04 7.93
C ARG A 134 10.17 -8.77 7.75
N ASP A 135 10.08 -9.73 6.83
CA ASP A 135 8.88 -10.56 6.64
C ASP A 135 8.55 -11.36 7.90
N SER A 136 9.56 -11.91 8.58
CA SER A 136 9.37 -12.59 9.86
C SER A 136 8.82 -11.65 10.93
N ALA A 137 9.37 -10.44 11.03
CA ALA A 137 8.90 -9.44 11.99
C ALA A 137 7.48 -8.96 11.67
N LEU A 138 7.14 -8.75 10.40
CA LEU A 138 5.79 -8.40 9.95
C LEU A 138 4.79 -9.50 10.31
N ARG A 139 5.15 -10.77 10.14
CA ARG A 139 4.31 -11.89 10.52
C ARG A 139 4.00 -11.90 12.02
N GLU A 140 5.02 -11.67 12.86
CA GLU A 140 4.85 -11.60 14.32
C GLU A 140 3.94 -10.42 14.73
N VAL A 141 4.12 -9.25 14.12
CA VAL A 141 3.26 -8.09 14.37
C VAL A 141 1.81 -8.37 13.94
N SER A 142 1.62 -9.03 12.79
CA SER A 142 0.30 -9.41 12.30
C SER A 142 -0.41 -10.39 13.26
N GLU A 143 0.31 -11.35 13.81
CA GLU A 143 -0.22 -12.31 14.79
C GLU A 143 -0.68 -11.59 16.07
N LYS A 144 0.16 -10.73 16.63
CA LYS A 144 -0.18 -9.91 17.80
C LYS A 144 -1.38 -8.98 17.58
N LEU A 145 -1.50 -8.41 16.38
CA LEU A 145 -2.67 -7.60 16.02
C LEU A 145 -3.94 -8.44 15.95
N SER A 146 -3.86 -9.68 15.46
CA SER A 146 -4.98 -10.62 15.46
C SER A 146 -5.43 -10.96 16.88
N GLU A 147 -4.49 -11.32 17.76
CA GLU A 147 -4.78 -11.61 19.17
C GLU A 147 -5.42 -10.40 19.88
N THR A 148 -4.92 -9.19 19.58
CA THR A 148 -5.48 -7.95 20.14
C THR A 148 -6.90 -7.68 19.63
N ALA A 149 -7.17 -7.96 18.36
CA ALA A 149 -8.50 -7.81 17.78
C ALA A 149 -9.51 -8.78 18.42
N GLU A 150 -9.12 -10.04 18.62
CA GLU A 150 -9.94 -11.05 19.30
C GLU A 150 -10.22 -10.65 20.75
N ALA A 151 -9.20 -10.18 21.49
CA ALA A 151 -9.36 -9.70 22.86
C ALA A 151 -10.31 -8.49 22.94
N ALA A 152 -10.21 -7.56 21.99
CA ALA A 152 -11.10 -6.40 21.90
C ALA A 152 -12.55 -6.82 21.60
N GLU A 153 -12.77 -7.79 20.71
CA GLU A 153 -14.11 -8.33 20.42
C GLU A 153 -14.72 -9.01 21.64
N ALA A 154 -13.94 -9.82 22.36
CA ALA A 154 -14.38 -10.44 23.61
C ALA A 154 -14.75 -9.39 24.67
N ALA A 155 -13.92 -8.35 24.84
CA ALA A 155 -14.18 -7.26 25.78
C ALA A 155 -15.45 -6.46 25.40
N ALA A 156 -15.64 -6.17 24.12
CA ALA A 156 -16.85 -5.48 23.64
C ALA A 156 -18.11 -6.32 23.88
N SER A 157 -18.05 -7.63 23.62
CA SER A 157 -19.15 -8.56 23.87
C SER A 157 -19.52 -8.66 25.35
N ALA A 158 -18.49 -8.70 26.23
CA ALA A 158 -18.69 -8.69 27.68
C ALA A 158 -19.33 -7.37 28.15
N ALA A 159 -18.83 -6.22 27.67
CA ALA A 159 -19.38 -4.91 27.99
C ALA A 159 -20.84 -4.77 27.56
N HIS A 160 -21.19 -5.25 26.36
CA HIS A 160 -22.58 -5.26 25.89
C HIS A 160 -23.49 -6.11 26.79
N THR A 161 -23.03 -7.29 27.19
CA THR A 161 -23.78 -8.18 28.09
C THR A 161 -23.99 -7.54 29.46
N MET A 162 -22.96 -6.91 30.01
CA MET A 162 -23.04 -6.19 31.28
C MET A 162 -24.00 -4.99 31.22
N ASP A 163 -24.00 -4.23 30.12
CA ASP A 163 -24.92 -3.10 29.94
C ASP A 163 -26.38 -3.56 29.89
N GLU A 164 -26.66 -4.68 29.21
CA GLU A 164 -28.00 -5.25 29.17
C GLU A 164 -28.48 -5.69 30.56
N GLN A 165 -27.63 -6.39 31.32
CA GLN A 165 -27.95 -6.75 32.71
C GLN A 165 -28.17 -5.52 33.59
N ARG A 166 -27.36 -4.48 33.42
CA ARG A 166 -27.51 -3.20 34.12
C ARG A 166 -28.86 -2.55 33.79
N ARG A 167 -29.27 -2.54 32.51
CA ARG A 167 -30.56 -1.98 32.09
C ARG A 167 -31.73 -2.73 32.72
N ILE A 168 -31.69 -4.06 32.73
CA ILE A 168 -32.71 -4.90 33.38
C ILE A 168 -32.80 -4.58 34.87
N ALA A 169 -31.67 -4.57 35.58
CA ALA A 169 -31.63 -4.28 37.01
C ALA A 169 -32.16 -2.87 37.34
N CYS A 170 -31.80 -1.86 36.55
CA CYS A 170 -32.33 -0.50 36.71
C CYS A 170 -33.86 -0.44 36.51
N ALA A 171 -34.40 -1.19 35.54
CA ALA A 171 -35.84 -1.24 35.31
C ALA A 171 -36.59 -1.90 36.48
N GLU A 172 -36.05 -2.99 37.05
CA GLU A 172 -36.59 -3.65 38.24
C GLU A 172 -36.55 -2.74 39.47
N LEU A 173 -35.44 -2.03 39.69
CA LEU A 173 -35.32 -1.06 40.78
C LEU A 173 -36.37 0.05 40.68
N GLU A 174 -36.58 0.60 39.48
CA GLU A 174 -37.61 1.62 39.25
C GLU A 174 -39.03 1.07 39.44
N ARG A 175 -39.28 -0.20 39.11
CA ARG A 175 -40.57 -0.85 39.42
C ARG A 175 -40.79 -0.96 40.92
N ILE A 176 -39.81 -1.49 41.66
CA ILE A 176 -39.87 -1.66 43.11
C ILE A 176 -40.03 -0.31 43.81
N ARG A 177 -39.30 0.72 43.35
CA ARG A 177 -39.41 2.08 43.85
C ARG A 177 -40.85 2.59 43.74
N ARG A 178 -41.45 2.52 42.55
CA ARG A 178 -42.85 2.93 42.32
C ARG A 178 -43.86 2.14 43.16
N GLU A 179 -43.66 0.83 43.33
CA GLU A 179 -44.50 0.01 44.20
C GLU A 179 -44.37 0.44 45.67
N SER A 180 -43.15 0.73 46.13
CA SER A 180 -42.90 1.18 47.49
C SER A 180 -43.51 2.56 47.78
N GLU A 181 -43.40 3.51 46.85
CA GLU A 181 -44.03 4.83 46.91
C GLU A 181 -45.56 4.70 47.04
N LYS A 182 -46.20 3.88 46.20
CA LYS A 182 -47.65 3.60 46.29
C LYS A 182 -48.06 2.98 47.63
N ARG A 183 -47.26 2.04 48.16
CA ARG A 183 -47.53 1.41 49.46
C ARG A 183 -47.43 2.43 50.60
N LEU A 184 -46.42 3.31 50.57
CA LEU A 184 -46.28 4.40 51.52
C LEU A 184 -47.50 5.34 51.48
N GLU A 185 -47.91 5.78 50.29
CA GLU A 185 -49.10 6.62 50.10
C GLU A 185 -50.38 5.94 50.64
N SER A 186 -50.56 4.64 50.40
CA SER A 186 -51.70 3.88 50.92
C SER A 186 -51.68 3.68 52.44
N SER A 187 -50.49 3.69 53.06
CA SER A 187 -50.31 3.50 54.51
C SER A 187 -50.35 4.81 55.31
N GLY A 188 -50.08 5.95 54.64
CA GLY A 188 -50.17 7.30 55.20
C GLY A 188 -51.59 7.87 55.29
N LEU A 189 -52.59 7.14 54.78
CA LEU A 189 -54.01 7.41 55.02
C LEU A 189 -54.43 6.84 56.39
N LYS A 190 -54.15 7.59 57.45
CA LYS A 190 -54.85 7.55 58.74
C LYS A 190 -55.06 8.96 59.25
#